data_AF-A0A2K9LVH5-F1
#
_entry.id   AF-A0A2K9LVH5-F1
#
_cell.length_a   1.000
_cell.length_b   1.000
_cell.length_c   1.000
_cell.angle_alpha   90.00
_cell.angle_beta   90.00
_cell.angle_gamma   90.00
#
_symmetry.space_group_name_H-M   'P 1'
#
loop_
_entity.id
_entity.type
_entity.pdbx_description
1 polymer ?
#
loop_
_entity_poly.entity_id
_entity_poly.type
_entity_poly.pdbx_seq_one_letter_code
_entity_poly.pdbx_strand_id
1 'polypeptide(L)'
;MDFKLIKSDLKKPLLWFGSITLSLMVVSSILLLSLPLETKDKATLVSQINLNFILVYLVCVTTNLSKSSVSLFYGMEVVTNLETKEKNLNIVKTRFVLIFISIFTIGAFFIEITSGSLINKISWVENAKSTWWIFFILLIINYIYLYLFFSITRYLIAQNEEFKKAYINFINNTPKKEVQSKD
;
A
#
# COMPACT_ATOMS: atom_id res chain seq x y z
N MET A 1 22.92 -1.41 7.62
CA MET A 1 21.72 -2.25 7.75
C MET A 1 21.43 -2.97 6.44
N ASP A 2 21.53 -4.31 6.46
CA ASP A 2 21.27 -5.17 5.32
C ASP A 2 19.76 -5.35 5.12
N PHE A 3 19.21 -4.73 4.06
CA PHE A 3 17.80 -4.83 3.70
C PHE A 3 17.41 -6.23 3.19
N LYS A 4 18.40 -7.07 2.84
CA LYS A 4 18.15 -8.46 2.43
C LYS A 4 17.47 -9.27 3.53
N LEU A 5 17.73 -8.94 4.80
CA LEU A 5 17.18 -9.65 5.97
C LEU A 5 15.65 -9.56 6.07
N ILE A 6 15.04 -8.50 5.54
CA ILE A 6 13.57 -8.31 5.59
C ILE A 6 12.90 -8.55 4.23
N LYS A 7 13.66 -8.87 3.18
CA LYS A 7 13.15 -8.99 1.81
C LYS A 7 12.14 -10.13 1.66
N SER A 8 12.31 -11.23 2.39
CA SER A 8 11.35 -12.33 2.44
C SER A 8 10.02 -11.91 3.07
N ASP A 9 10.08 -11.15 4.17
CA ASP A 9 8.89 -10.66 4.88
C ASP A 9 8.15 -9.57 4.12
N LEU A 10 8.84 -8.78 3.29
CA LEU A 10 8.21 -7.82 2.37
C LEU A 10 7.51 -8.49 1.19
N LYS A 11 7.94 -9.69 0.78
CA LYS A 11 7.30 -10.47 -0.31
C LYS A 11 5.99 -11.11 0.12
N LYS A 12 5.85 -11.54 1.38
CA LYS A 12 4.63 -12.23 1.86
C LYS A 12 3.38 -11.34 1.71
N PRO A 13 3.35 -10.07 2.16
CA PRO A 13 2.22 -9.17 1.92
C PRO A 13 1.92 -9.01 0.44
N LEU A 14 2.93 -8.88 -0.42
CA LEU A 14 2.72 -8.73 -1.86
C LEU A 14 1.97 -9.94 -2.44
N LEU A 15 2.36 -11.15 -2.06
CA LEU A 15 1.67 -12.36 -2.54
C LEU A 15 0.25 -12.46 -1.99
N TRP A 16 0.06 -12.21 -0.69
CA TRP A 16 -1.27 -12.29 -0.07
C TRP A 16 -2.23 -11.25 -0.66
N PHE A 17 -1.77 -10.02 -0.81
CA PHE A 17 -2.56 -8.92 -1.37
C PHE A 17 -2.76 -9.09 -2.88
N GLY A 18 -1.83 -9.72 -3.60
CA GLY A 18 -2.04 -10.13 -4.99
C GLY A 18 -3.18 -11.14 -5.12
N SER A 19 -3.25 -12.15 -4.24
CA SER A 19 -4.39 -13.08 -4.19
C SER A 19 -5.70 -12.37 -3.84
N ILE A 20 -5.69 -11.47 -2.86
CA ILE A 20 -6.87 -10.67 -2.50
C ILE A 20 -7.35 -9.83 -3.68
N THR A 21 -6.43 -9.17 -4.40
CA THR A 21 -6.74 -8.40 -5.62
C THR A 21 -7.43 -9.26 -6.65
N LEU A 22 -6.90 -10.44 -6.96
CA LEU A 22 -7.52 -11.36 -7.92
C LEU A 22 -8.92 -11.80 -7.46
N SER A 23 -9.09 -12.12 -6.17
CA SER A 23 -10.39 -12.46 -5.61
C SER A 23 -11.39 -11.31 -5.73
N LEU A 24 -10.98 -10.07 -5.41
CA LEU A 24 -11.82 -8.89 -5.53
C LEU A 24 -12.21 -8.61 -6.99
N MET A 25 -11.27 -8.77 -7.94
CA MET A 25 -11.54 -8.65 -9.37
C MET A 25 -12.60 -9.65 -9.84
N VAL A 26 -12.47 -10.93 -9.45
CA VAL A 26 -13.43 -11.98 -9.83
C VAL A 26 -14.81 -11.70 -9.21
N VAL A 27 -14.87 -11.43 -7.91
CA VAL A 27 -16.13 -11.19 -7.21
C VAL A 27 -16.83 -9.95 -7.76
N SER A 28 -16.11 -8.84 -7.93
CA SER A 28 -16.68 -7.60 -8.49
C SER A 28 -17.16 -7.79 -9.93
N SER A 29 -16.42 -8.54 -10.76
CA SER A 29 -16.83 -8.83 -12.14
C SER A 29 -18.12 -9.65 -12.17
N ILE A 30 -18.26 -10.69 -11.34
CA ILE A 30 -19.49 -11.49 -11.23
C ILE A 30 -20.68 -10.61 -10.81
N LEU A 31 -20.50 -9.78 -9.79
CA LEU A 31 -21.55 -8.89 -9.29
C LEU A 31 -22.01 -7.91 -10.36
N LEU A 32 -21.07 -7.21 -11.02
CA LEU A 32 -21.39 -6.23 -12.07
C LEU A 32 -22.05 -6.87 -13.30
N LEU A 33 -21.58 -8.04 -13.73
CA LEU A 33 -22.16 -8.74 -14.88
C LEU A 33 -23.58 -9.23 -14.60
N SER A 34 -23.90 -9.49 -13.33
CA SER A 34 -25.23 -9.94 -12.88
C SER A 34 -26.25 -8.81 -12.72
N LEU A 35 -25.83 -7.54 -12.64
CA LEU A 35 -26.75 -6.41 -12.54
C LEU A 35 -27.58 -6.23 -13.82
N PRO A 36 -28.82 -5.72 -13.77
CA PRO A 36 -29.64 -5.46 -14.95
C PRO A 36 -29.26 -4.13 -15.63
N LEU A 37 -27.97 -3.99 -16.00
CA LEU A 37 -27.42 -2.83 -16.71
C LEU A 37 -27.27 -3.13 -18.20
N GLU A 38 -27.19 -2.09 -19.03
CA GLU A 38 -26.85 -2.24 -20.44
C GLU A 38 -25.45 -2.83 -20.62
N THR A 39 -25.26 -3.62 -21.67
CA THR A 39 -23.99 -4.31 -21.95
C THR A 39 -22.80 -3.35 -22.02
N LYS A 40 -23.00 -2.15 -22.58
CA LYS A 40 -21.97 -1.12 -22.68
C LYS A 40 -21.51 -0.61 -21.31
N ASP A 41 -22.46 -0.36 -20.41
CA ASP A 41 -22.17 0.12 -19.06
C ASP A 41 -21.51 -0.97 -18.21
N LYS A 42 -21.97 -2.22 -18.36
CA LYS A 42 -21.32 -3.38 -17.73
C LYS A 42 -19.86 -3.49 -18.13
N ALA A 43 -19.58 -3.46 -19.43
CA ALA A 43 -18.22 -3.58 -19.94
C ALA A 43 -17.34 -2.44 -19.40
N THR A 44 -17.84 -1.21 -19.44
CA THR A 44 -17.15 -0.03 -18.94
C THR A 44 -16.82 -0.16 -17.45
N LEU A 45 -17.82 -0.47 -16.62
CA LEU A 45 -17.62 -0.62 -15.18
C LEU A 45 -16.67 -1.76 -14.85
N VAL A 46 -16.84 -2.94 -15.46
CA VAL A 46 -15.95 -4.10 -15.23
C VAL A 46 -14.51 -3.75 -15.57
N SER A 47 -14.27 -3.06 -16.69
CA SER A 47 -12.93 -2.61 -17.08
C SER A 47 -12.35 -1.60 -16.08
N GLN A 48 -13.12 -0.60 -15.65
CA GLN A 48 -12.65 0.42 -14.72
C GLN A 48 -12.34 -0.16 -13.33
N ILE A 49 -13.22 -1.00 -12.78
CA ILE A 49 -13.03 -1.62 -11.46
C ILE A 49 -11.79 -2.54 -11.47
N ASN A 50 -11.64 -3.37 -12.50
CA ASN A 50 -10.49 -4.25 -12.61
C ASN A 50 -9.18 -3.47 -12.77
N LEU A 51 -9.18 -2.39 -13.56
CA LEU A 51 -8.01 -1.53 -13.70
C LEU A 51 -7.65 -0.85 -12.36
N ASN A 52 -8.65 -0.43 -11.59
CA ASN A 52 -8.42 0.12 -10.26
C ASN A 52 -7.71 -0.88 -9.35
N PHE A 53 -8.20 -2.13 -9.27
CA PHE A 53 -7.59 -3.15 -8.42
C PHE A 53 -6.14 -3.46 -8.83
N ILE A 54 -5.85 -3.48 -10.14
CA ILE A 54 -4.49 -3.61 -10.66
C ILE A 54 -3.62 -2.40 -10.23
N LEU A 55 -4.14 -1.18 -10.34
CA LEU A 55 -3.43 0.04 -9.95
C LEU A 55 -3.10 0.06 -8.45
N VAL A 56 -4.07 -0.28 -7.61
CA VAL A 56 -3.90 -0.37 -6.15
C VAL A 56 -2.84 -1.42 -5.79
N TYR A 57 -2.87 -2.58 -6.46
CA TYR A 57 -1.85 -3.60 -6.26
C TYR A 57 -0.46 -3.15 -6.73
N LEU A 58 -0.36 -2.42 -7.84
CA LEU A 58 0.90 -1.85 -8.31
C LEU A 58 1.50 -0.87 -7.29
N VAL A 59 0.66 -0.09 -6.60
CA VAL A 59 1.09 0.75 -5.48
C VAL A 59 1.67 -0.08 -4.34
N CYS A 60 1.03 -1.19 -3.96
CA CYS A 60 1.60 -2.11 -2.97
C CYS A 60 2.98 -2.63 -3.38
N VAL A 61 3.14 -3.02 -4.66
CA VAL A 61 4.42 -3.49 -5.20
C VAL A 61 5.50 -2.40 -5.11
N THR A 62 5.21 -1.19 -5.60
CA THR A 62 6.18 -0.08 -5.62
C THR A 62 6.58 0.42 -4.22
N THR A 63 5.67 0.40 -3.27
CA THR A 63 5.92 0.82 -1.88
C THR A 63 6.79 -0.18 -1.11
N ASN A 64 6.84 -1.46 -1.52
CA ASN A 64 7.66 -2.50 -0.89
C ASN A 64 8.89 -2.94 -1.73
N LEU A 65 9.15 -2.34 -2.88
CA LEU A 65 10.24 -2.76 -3.78
C LEU A 65 11.65 -2.33 -3.32
N SER A 66 11.76 -1.21 -2.62
CA SER A 66 13.06 -0.60 -2.28
C SER A 66 13.19 -0.27 -0.80
N LYS A 67 14.44 -0.24 -0.31
CA LYS A 67 14.75 0.19 1.06
C LYS A 67 14.26 1.61 1.33
N SER A 68 14.44 2.51 0.37
CA SER A 68 14.02 3.91 0.49
C SER A 68 12.51 4.03 0.63
N SER A 69 11.75 3.27 -0.16
CA SER A 69 10.29 3.21 -0.06
C SER A 69 9.86 2.72 1.33
N VAL A 70 10.44 1.62 1.81
CA VAL A 70 10.12 1.07 3.13
C VAL A 70 10.45 2.07 4.24
N SER A 71 11.60 2.75 4.19
CA SER A 71 11.96 3.76 5.20
C SER A 71 11.05 4.99 5.21
N LEU A 72 10.34 5.26 4.13
CA LEU A 72 9.42 6.39 4.03
C LEU A 72 8.09 6.10 4.75
N PHE A 73 7.64 4.84 4.72
CA PHE A 73 6.38 4.40 5.33
C PHE A 73 6.55 3.80 6.74
N TYR A 74 7.75 3.35 7.09
CA TYR A 74 8.04 2.73 8.38
C TYR A 74 9.22 3.39 9.10
N GLY A 75 8.99 3.82 10.34
CA GLY A 75 10.00 4.32 11.25
C GLY A 75 10.53 3.21 12.15
N MET A 76 11.83 3.29 12.46
CA MET A 76 12.54 2.40 13.38
C MET A 76 12.86 3.17 14.66
N GLU A 77 12.27 2.76 15.78
CA GLU A 77 12.42 3.41 17.09
C GLU A 77 13.08 2.44 18.07
N VAL A 78 14.17 2.86 18.72
CA VAL A 78 14.81 2.04 19.76
C VAL A 78 14.31 2.48 21.12
N VAL A 79 13.58 1.60 21.80
CA VAL A 79 13.14 1.81 23.18
C VAL A 79 14.16 1.16 24.10
N THR A 80 14.71 1.93 25.04
CA THR A 80 15.63 1.42 26.05
C THR A 80 14.88 1.28 27.37
N ASN A 81 14.85 0.08 27.93
CA ASN A 81 14.35 -0.12 29.28
C ASN A 81 15.39 0.46 30.25
N LEU A 82 14.98 1.46 31.06
CA LEU A 82 15.87 2.15 31.99
C LEU A 82 16.34 1.27 33.14
N GLU A 83 15.57 0.24 33.49
CA GLU A 83 15.87 -0.68 34.58
C GLU A 83 16.81 -1.81 34.15
N THR A 84 16.54 -2.43 33.00
CA THR A 84 17.32 -3.58 32.50
C THR A 84 18.45 -3.19 31.52
N LYS A 85 18.48 -1.92 31.08
CA LYS A 85 19.32 -1.41 29.97
C LYS A 85 19.13 -2.16 28.64
N GLU A 86 18.10 -2.99 28.53
CA GLU A 86 17.80 -3.71 27.29
C GLU A 86 17.25 -2.74 26.25
N LYS A 87 17.79 -2.83 25.04
CA LYS A 87 17.33 -2.08 23.87
C LYS A 87 16.41 -2.97 23.05
N ASN A 88 15.20 -2.50 22.79
CA ASN A 88 14.26 -3.18 21.89
C ASN A 88 13.96 -2.31 20.68
N LEU A 89 13.86 -2.92 19.50
CA LEU A 89 13.50 -2.24 18.26
C LEU A 89 11.98 -2.30 18.06
N ASN A 90 11.35 -1.13 18.06
CA ASN A 90 9.97 -0.95 17.69
C ASN A 90 9.86 -0.45 16.24
N ILE A 91 8.86 -0.93 15.52
CA ILE A 91 8.59 -0.54 14.13
C ILE A 91 7.23 0.14 14.07
N VAL A 92 7.24 1.42 13.69
CA VAL A 92 6.05 2.27 13.67
C VAL A 92 5.70 2.67 12.24
N LYS A 93 4.41 2.82 11.95
CA LYS A 93 3.97 3.45 10.70
C LYS A 93 4.25 4.94 10.80
N THR A 94 4.83 5.53 9.76
CA THR A 94 4.97 6.98 9.70
C THR A 94 3.59 7.62 9.54
N ARG A 95 3.40 8.85 10.06
CA ARG A 95 2.15 9.61 9.85
C ARG A 95 1.84 9.80 8.35
N PHE A 96 2.88 9.76 7.52
CA PHE A 96 2.78 9.84 6.08
C PHE A 96 1.94 8.70 5.46
N VAL A 97 1.86 7.52 6.08
CA VAL A 97 1.05 6.40 5.56
C VAL A 97 -0.41 6.80 5.37
N LEU A 98 -1.04 7.43 6.37
CA LEU A 98 -2.45 7.81 6.28
C LEU A 98 -2.68 8.94 5.27
N ILE A 99 -1.76 9.90 5.21
CA ILE A 99 -1.79 11.00 4.23
C ILE A 99 -1.70 10.43 2.81
N PHE A 100 -0.75 9.53 2.58
CA PHE A 100 -0.55 8.87 1.30
C PHE A 100 -1.79 8.09 0.85
N ILE A 101 -2.36 7.25 1.73
CA ILE A 101 -3.56 6.47 1.42
C ILE A 101 -4.73 7.41 1.07
N SER A 102 -4.92 8.48 1.84
CA SER A 102 -6.02 9.43 1.61
C SER A 102 -5.87 10.14 0.26
N ILE A 103 -4.70 10.69 -0.03
CA ILE A 103 -4.44 11.38 -1.30
C ILE A 103 -4.60 10.42 -2.49
N PHE A 104 -4.01 9.23 -2.39
CA PHE A 104 -4.07 8.24 -3.46
C PHE A 104 -5.51 7.78 -3.75
N THR A 105 -6.28 7.44 -2.71
CA THR A 105 -7.65 6.94 -2.88
C THR A 105 -8.62 8.00 -3.38
N ILE A 106 -8.48 9.25 -2.92
CA ILE A 106 -9.24 10.38 -3.46
C ILE A 106 -8.86 10.63 -4.93
N GLY A 107 -7.56 10.60 -5.26
CA GLY A 107 -7.08 10.74 -6.63
C GLY A 107 -7.64 9.65 -7.56
N ALA A 108 -7.58 8.39 -7.11
CA ALA A 108 -8.12 7.25 -7.86
C ALA A 108 -9.62 7.40 -8.13
N PHE A 109 -10.41 7.83 -7.13
CA PHE A 109 -11.84 8.09 -7.28
C PHE A 109 -12.16 9.11 -8.38
N PHE A 110 -11.43 10.24 -8.42
CA PHE A 110 -11.64 11.23 -9.48
C PHE A 110 -11.19 10.73 -10.85
N ILE A 111 -10.12 9.95 -10.93
CA ILE A 111 -9.66 9.31 -12.17
C ILE A 111 -10.73 8.34 -12.71
N GLU A 112 -11.36 7.56 -11.83
CA GLU A 112 -12.42 6.62 -12.21
C GLU A 112 -13.66 7.34 -12.76
N ILE A 113 -14.17 8.34 -12.04
CA ILE A 113 -15.33 9.12 -12.51
C ILE A 113 -15.03 9.79 -13.86
N THR A 114 -13.82 10.33 -14.01
CA THR A 114 -13.41 11.04 -15.24
C THR A 114 -13.17 10.08 -16.40
N SER A 115 -12.56 8.93 -16.16
CA SER A 115 -12.35 7.92 -17.21
C SER A 115 -13.66 7.37 -17.77
N GLY A 116 -14.72 7.25 -16.94
CA GLY A 116 -16.03 6.79 -17.40
C GLY A 116 -16.69 7.78 -18.37
N SER A 117 -16.54 9.07 -18.10
CA SER A 117 -16.97 10.15 -19.00
C SER A 117 -16.28 10.08 -20.36
N LEU A 118 -14.97 9.81 -20.38
CA LEU A 118 -14.20 9.65 -21.62
C LEU A 118 -14.62 8.41 -22.41
N ILE A 119 -14.81 7.27 -21.75
CA ILE A 119 -15.20 6.00 -22.39
C ILE A 119 -16.62 6.12 -22.98
N ASN A 120 -17.54 6.67 -22.21
CA ASN A 120 -18.94 6.78 -22.61
C ASN A 120 -19.23 7.98 -23.52
N LYS A 121 -18.27 8.90 -23.69
CA LYS A 121 -18.40 10.16 -24.44
C LYS A 121 -19.55 11.05 -23.95
N ILE A 122 -19.73 11.09 -22.63
CA ILE A 122 -20.73 11.92 -21.94
C ILE A 122 -20.02 12.93 -21.04
N SER A 123 -20.73 13.96 -20.59
CA SER A 123 -20.14 14.94 -19.66
C SER A 123 -19.77 14.29 -18.33
N TRP A 124 -18.73 14.81 -17.66
CA TRP A 124 -18.29 14.32 -16.34
C TRP A 124 -19.44 14.32 -15.33
N VAL A 125 -20.25 15.38 -15.33
CA VAL A 125 -21.40 15.54 -14.44
C VAL A 125 -22.45 14.45 -14.67
N GLU A 126 -22.70 14.11 -15.93
CA GLU A 126 -23.69 13.11 -16.31
C GLU A 126 -23.24 11.70 -15.96
N ASN A 127 -21.96 11.37 -16.19
CA ASN A 127 -21.37 10.11 -15.74
C ASN A 127 -21.39 10.00 -14.20
N ALA A 128 -21.04 11.08 -13.50
CA ALA A 128 -21.01 11.10 -12.05
C ALA A 128 -22.40 10.82 -11.47
N LYS A 129 -23.47 11.44 -11.99
CA LYS A 129 -24.84 11.25 -11.48
C LYS A 129 -25.25 9.78 -11.39
N SER A 130 -24.87 8.94 -12.36
CA SER A 130 -25.25 7.54 -12.39
C SER A 130 -24.29 6.61 -11.63
N THR A 131 -22.99 6.93 -11.59
CA THR A 131 -21.94 5.98 -11.17
C THR A 131 -21.15 6.38 -9.93
N TRP A 132 -21.29 7.61 -9.41
CA TRP A 132 -20.44 8.13 -8.32
C TRP A 132 -20.41 7.22 -7.09
N TRP A 133 -21.53 6.60 -6.74
CA TRP A 133 -21.65 5.76 -5.54
C TRP A 133 -20.85 4.45 -5.67
N ILE A 134 -20.71 3.91 -6.89
CA ILE A 134 -19.89 2.71 -7.16
C ILE A 134 -18.42 3.03 -6.87
N PHE A 135 -17.95 4.16 -7.40
CA PHE A 135 -16.58 4.62 -7.18
C PHE A 135 -16.33 5.06 -5.74
N PHE A 136 -17.36 5.56 -5.04
CA PHE A 136 -17.27 5.87 -3.62
C PHE A 136 -17.08 4.62 -2.75
N ILE A 137 -17.80 3.52 -3.07
CA ILE A 137 -17.57 2.22 -2.43
C ILE A 137 -16.14 1.72 -2.71
N LEU A 138 -15.68 1.86 -3.95
CA LEU A 138 -14.30 1.51 -4.34
C LEU A 138 -13.25 2.33 -3.60
N LEU A 139 -13.47 3.63 -3.39
CA LEU A 139 -12.62 4.48 -2.57
C LEU A 139 -12.46 3.90 -1.17
N ILE A 140 -13.57 3.49 -0.52
CA ILE A 140 -13.54 2.90 0.82
C ILE A 140 -12.81 1.56 0.82
N ILE A 141 -13.08 0.69 -0.16
CA ILE A 141 -12.38 -0.60 -0.32
C ILE A 141 -10.87 -0.37 -0.46
N ASN A 142 -10.46 0.56 -1.32
CA ASN A 142 -9.05 0.88 -1.55
C ASN A 142 -8.38 1.46 -0.31
N TYR A 143 -9.08 2.30 0.44
CA TYR A 143 -8.58 2.86 1.69
C TYR A 143 -8.30 1.75 2.72
N ILE A 144 -9.28 0.86 2.94
CA ILE A 144 -9.15 -0.27 3.87
C ILE A 144 -8.05 -1.23 3.40
N TYR A 145 -8.04 -1.55 2.10
CA TYR A 145 -7.07 -2.45 1.49
C TYR A 145 -5.64 -1.95 1.72
N LEU A 146 -5.34 -0.69 1.38
CA LEU A 146 -4.01 -0.13 1.58
C LEU A 146 -3.65 -0.03 3.07
N TYR A 147 -4.61 0.39 3.91
CA TYR A 147 -4.38 0.46 5.36
C TYR A 147 -3.98 -0.91 5.95
N LEU A 148 -4.66 -1.98 5.54
CA LEU A 148 -4.34 -3.34 5.95
C LEU A 148 -2.99 -3.77 5.39
N PHE A 149 -2.67 -3.45 4.14
CA PHE A 149 -1.38 -3.76 3.53
C PHE A 149 -0.21 -3.19 4.34
N PHE A 150 -0.26 -1.89 4.66
CA PHE A 150 0.78 -1.25 5.47
C PHE A 150 0.83 -1.82 6.90
N SER A 151 -0.32 -2.17 7.48
CA SER A 151 -0.40 -2.69 8.85
C SER A 151 0.17 -4.12 8.96
N ILE A 152 -0.15 -4.99 8.00
CA ILE A 152 0.38 -6.36 7.93
C ILE A 152 1.88 -6.34 7.62
N THR A 153 2.31 -5.50 6.68
CA THR A 153 3.73 -5.35 6.38
C THR A 153 4.51 -4.91 7.62
N ARG A 154 4.03 -3.89 8.36
CA ARG A 154 4.63 -3.50 9.65
C ARG A 154 4.73 -4.67 10.60
N TYR A 155 3.64 -5.41 10.77
CA TYR A 155 3.58 -6.55 11.68
C TYR A 155 4.64 -7.61 11.34
N LEU A 156 4.78 -7.97 10.06
CA LEU A 156 5.76 -8.97 9.66
C LEU A 156 7.21 -8.51 9.87
N ILE A 157 7.54 -7.26 9.54
CA ILE A 157 8.88 -6.73 9.82
C ILE A 157 9.13 -6.71 11.34
N ALA A 158 8.12 -6.38 12.14
CA ALA A 158 8.22 -6.35 13.60
C ALA A 158 8.34 -7.73 14.24
N GLN A 159 8.08 -8.82 13.52
CA GLN A 159 8.29 -10.20 14.00
C GLN A 159 9.65 -10.78 13.56
N ASN A 160 10.43 -10.06 12.75
CA ASN A 160 11.72 -10.53 12.28
C ASN A 160 12.81 -10.27 13.33
N GLU A 161 13.10 -11.28 14.16
CA GLU A 161 14.09 -11.20 15.25
C GLU A 161 15.53 -11.02 14.74
N GLU A 162 15.88 -11.64 13.60
CA GLU A 162 17.20 -11.47 12.99
C GLU A 162 17.44 -10.02 12.60
N PHE A 163 16.42 -9.40 12.00
CA PHE A 163 16.44 -7.99 11.63
C PHE A 163 16.60 -7.09 12.85
N LYS A 164 15.83 -7.32 13.93
CA LYS A 164 15.95 -6.54 15.18
C LYS A 164 17.35 -6.60 15.77
N LYS A 165 17.91 -7.81 15.89
CA LYS A 165 19.27 -8.03 16.42
C LYS A 165 20.32 -7.33 15.55
N ALA A 166 20.23 -7.48 14.23
CA ALA A 166 21.15 -6.84 13.29
C ALA A 166 21.09 -5.30 13.37
N TYR A 167 19.90 -4.73 13.57
CA TYR A 167 19.70 -3.29 13.70
C TYR A 167 20.28 -2.74 15.01
N ILE A 168 20.02 -3.40 16.14
CA ILE A 168 20.55 -3.01 17.45
C ILE A 168 22.09 -3.09 17.45
N ASN A 169 22.65 -4.15 16.85
CA ASN A 169 24.11 -4.29 16.69
C ASN A 169 24.71 -3.17 15.84
N PHE A 170 24.04 -2.77 14.75
CA PHE A 170 24.48 -1.66 13.91
C PHE A 170 24.53 -0.33 14.67
N ILE A 171 23.56 -0.07 15.54
CA ILE A 171 23.55 1.15 16.37
C ILE A 171 24.66 1.11 17.41
N ASN A 172 24.83 0.00 18.12
CA ASN A 172 25.84 -0.13 19.17
C ASN A 172 27.27 -0.10 18.61
N ASN A 173 27.48 -0.62 17.41
CA ASN A 173 28.77 -0.68 16.72
C ASN A 173 28.73 0.15 15.44
N THR A 174 28.26 1.40 15.54
CA THR A 174 28.20 2.30 14.37
C THR A 174 29.62 2.44 13.80
N PRO A 175 29.88 2.03 12.54
CA PRO A 175 31.21 2.14 11.97
C PRO A 175 31.62 3.61 11.97
N LYS A 176 32.69 3.95 12.71
CA LYS A 176 33.27 5.28 12.70
C LYS A 176 33.72 5.55 11.26
N LYS A 177 33.07 6.51 10.59
CA LYS A 177 33.63 7.04 9.34
C LYS A 177 34.93 7.72 9.72
N GLU A 178 36.06 7.15 9.33
CA GLU A 178 37.33 7.86 9.32
C GLU A 178 37.18 9.02 8.35
N VAL A 179 37.04 10.24 8.90
CA VAL A 179 37.19 11.45 8.11
C VAL A 179 38.69 11.55 7.85
N GLN A 180 39.12 11.19 6.64
CA GLN A 180 40.47 11.53 6.20
C GLN A 180 40.56 13.06 6.24
N SER A 181 41.33 13.60 7.20
CA SER A 181 41.72 15.00 7.15
C SER A 181 42.50 15.17 5.85
N LYS A 182 41.98 16.01 4.96
CA LYS A 182 42.78 16.53 3.87
C LYS A 182 43.67 17.60 4.49
N ASP A 183 44.89 17.20 4.83
CA ASP A 183 46.00 18.13 5.08
C ASP A 183 46.40 18.84 3.77
#